data_AF-A0A1G2HQC7-F1
#
_entry.id   AF-A0A1G2HQC7-F1
#
_cell.length_a   1.000
_cell.length_b   1.000
_cell.length_c   1.000
_cell.angle_alpha   90.00
_cell.angle_beta   90.00
_cell.angle_gamma   90.00
#
_symmetry.space_group_name_H-M   'P 1'
#
loop_
_entity.id
_entity.type
_entity.pdbx_description
1 polymer ?
#
loop_
_entity_poly.entity_id
_entity_poly.type
_entity_poly.pdbx_seq_one_letter_code
_entity_poly.pdbx_strand_id
1 'polypeptide(L)'
;MLFNISCGNIKTTFALKQLNKESIVTTDPPDQQNSRDEYKLVFDGYKFFVNIRFLTAAFAMSIQSALLNFYNQTIKENTSMGIAIFGLAMIFWVALVIIERRTIHLFVALLQRGNELEFQLGIPNGFFHRIAEISPRRGKRFQPFVTHTRGLTLVYFGIIVLWIALLVVTLIQKQ
;
A
#
# COMPACT_ATOMS: atom_id res chain seq x y z
N MET A 1 14.56 8.86 -15.88
CA MET A 1 14.43 8.70 -14.40
C MET A 1 13.68 7.39 -14.06
N LEU A 2 14.06 6.26 -14.68
CA LEU A 2 13.36 4.96 -14.58
C LEU A 2 14.27 3.83 -14.06
N PHE A 3 15.50 4.14 -13.65
CA PHE A 3 16.50 3.12 -13.32
C PHE A 3 16.57 2.71 -11.84
N ASN A 4 15.80 3.34 -10.94
CA ASN A 4 15.88 3.04 -9.50
C ASN A 4 14.85 2.02 -8.97
N ILE A 5 13.93 1.54 -9.80
CA ILE A 5 12.90 0.57 -9.36
C ILE A 5 13.40 -0.88 -9.49
N SER A 6 14.44 -1.14 -10.31
CA SER A 6 14.97 -2.49 -10.50
C SER A 6 15.87 -2.97 -9.34
N CYS A 7 16.50 -2.04 -8.62
CA CYS A 7 17.46 -2.41 -7.55
C CYS A 7 16.78 -2.94 -6.27
N GLY A 8 15.50 -2.59 -6.05
CA GLY A 8 14.71 -3.10 -4.92
C GLY A 8 14.23 -4.54 -5.10
N ASN A 9 13.89 -4.93 -6.34
CA ASN A 9 13.44 -6.30 -6.63
C ASN A 9 14.58 -7.32 -6.58
N ILE A 10 15.80 -6.92 -6.93
CA ILE A 10 16.95 -7.84 -6.87
C ILE A 10 17.28 -8.20 -5.42
N LYS A 11 17.23 -7.24 -4.48
CA LYS A 11 17.52 -7.50 -3.06
C LYS A 11 16.47 -8.40 -2.39
N THR A 12 15.19 -8.23 -2.70
CA THR A 12 14.12 -9.07 -2.12
C THR A 12 14.12 -10.48 -2.70
N THR A 13 14.42 -10.63 -3.99
CA THR A 13 14.54 -11.95 -4.62
C THR A 13 15.81 -12.68 -4.14
N PHE A 14 16.91 -11.96 -3.87
CA PHE A 14 18.12 -12.53 -3.28
C PHE A 14 17.91 -13.00 -1.84
N ALA A 15 17.20 -12.21 -1.02
CA ALA A 15 16.86 -12.58 0.36
C ALA A 15 15.98 -13.85 0.40
N LEU A 16 14.99 -13.96 -0.49
CA LEU A 16 14.16 -15.17 -0.62
C LEU A 16 14.94 -16.39 -1.15
N LYS A 17 15.96 -16.18 -2.00
CA LYS A 17 16.81 -17.28 -2.51
C LYS A 17 17.84 -17.76 -1.49
N GLN A 18 18.32 -16.88 -0.60
CA GLN A 18 19.16 -17.24 0.54
C GLN A 18 18.37 -18.04 1.58
N LEU A 19 17.15 -17.61 1.90
CA LEU A 19 16.24 -18.33 2.81
C LEU A 19 15.93 -19.77 2.34
N ASN A 20 15.89 -20.01 1.02
CA ASN A 20 15.65 -21.36 0.49
C ASN A 20 16.92 -22.24 0.53
N LYS A 21 18.12 -21.64 0.52
CA LYS A 21 19.40 -22.37 0.49
C LYS A 21 19.92 -22.76 1.89
N GLU A 22 19.48 -22.07 2.94
CA GLU A 22 19.82 -22.38 4.34
C GLU A 22 18.85 -23.38 5.02
N SER A 23 17.86 -23.90 4.31
CA SER A 23 16.94 -24.93 4.82
C SER A 23 17.56 -26.35 4.94
N ILE A 24 18.87 -26.49 4.71
CA ILE A 24 19.60 -27.73 4.99
C ILE A 24 19.86 -27.82 6.49
N VAL A 25 18.87 -28.38 7.18
CA VAL A 25 18.89 -29.10 8.46
C VAL A 25 20.15 -28.94 9.31
N THR A 26 20.04 -28.10 10.34
CA THR A 26 20.75 -28.27 11.61
C THR A 26 19.74 -28.16 12.74
N THR A 27 19.56 -29.26 13.47
CA THR A 27 18.78 -29.38 14.71
C THR A 27 19.56 -28.77 15.87
N ASP A 28 19.67 -27.45 15.88
CA ASP A 28 20.11 -26.66 17.04
C ASP A 28 18.88 -25.96 17.66
N PRO A 29 18.87 -25.68 18.99
CA PRO A 29 17.82 -24.85 19.58
C PRO A 29 17.71 -23.54 18.79
N PRO A 30 16.49 -22.97 18.63
CA PRO A 30 16.29 -21.82 17.76
C PRO A 30 17.30 -20.73 18.09
N ASP A 31 18.22 -20.48 17.15
CA ASP A 31 19.29 -19.51 17.34
C ASP A 31 18.63 -18.13 17.56
N GLN A 32 18.67 -17.68 18.82
CA GLN A 32 18.07 -16.42 19.23
C GLN A 32 18.65 -15.24 18.43
N GLN A 33 19.89 -15.36 17.95
CA GLN A 33 20.52 -14.34 17.13
C GLN A 33 19.84 -14.22 15.77
N ASN A 34 19.59 -15.35 15.10
CA ASN A 34 18.87 -15.39 13.82
C ASN A 34 17.45 -14.82 13.95
N SER A 35 16.75 -15.16 15.04
CA SER A 35 15.40 -14.63 15.31
C SER A 35 15.37 -13.11 15.54
N ARG A 36 16.44 -12.55 16.14
CA ARG A 36 16.60 -11.09 16.33
C ARG A 36 16.90 -10.36 15.02
N ASP A 37 17.73 -10.96 14.17
CA ASP A 37 18.06 -10.39 12.85
C ASP A 37 16.84 -10.41 11.93
N GLU A 38 16.07 -11.50 11.93
CA GLU A 38 14.79 -11.58 11.21
C GLU A 38 13.79 -10.55 11.75
N TYR A 39 13.68 -10.39 13.08
CA TYR A 39 12.80 -9.41 13.69
C TYR A 39 13.13 -7.98 13.23
N LYS A 40 14.43 -7.63 13.17
CA LYS A 40 14.87 -6.33 12.66
C LYS A 40 14.47 -6.13 11.20
N LEU A 41 14.65 -7.14 10.36
CA LEU A 41 14.26 -7.11 8.95
C LEU A 41 12.74 -6.91 8.79
N VAL A 42 11.93 -7.63 9.58
CA VAL A 42 10.46 -7.51 9.57
C VAL A 42 10.03 -6.11 10.02
N PHE A 43 10.67 -5.55 11.04
CA PHE A 43 10.41 -4.20 11.53
C PHE A 43 10.77 -3.10 10.52
N ASP A 44 11.92 -3.21 9.87
CA ASP A 44 12.31 -2.28 8.80
C ASP A 44 11.40 -2.40 7.59
N GLY A 45 11.02 -3.63 7.21
CA GLY A 45 10.03 -3.89 6.17
C GLY A 45 8.67 -3.26 6.49
N TYR A 46 8.20 -3.40 7.74
CA TYR A 46 6.95 -2.78 8.20
C TYR A 46 6.98 -1.26 8.00
N LYS A 47 8.04 -0.59 8.46
CA LYS A 47 8.21 0.86 8.31
C LYS A 47 8.25 1.29 6.84
N PHE A 48 8.96 0.53 6.02
CA PHE A 48 9.06 0.79 4.59
C PHE A 48 7.68 0.77 3.93
N PHE A 49 6.86 -0.26 4.17
CA PHE A 49 5.53 -0.35 3.57
C PHE A 49 4.57 0.72 4.07
N VAL A 50 4.65 1.10 5.35
CA VAL A 50 3.89 2.26 5.87
C VAL A 50 4.25 3.53 5.09
N ASN A 51 5.55 3.80 4.93
CA ASN A 51 6.03 4.97 4.20
C ASN A 51 5.58 4.97 2.73
N ILE A 52 5.68 3.82 2.05
CA ILE A 52 5.23 3.68 0.66
C ILE A 52 3.75 4.03 0.50
N ARG A 53 2.87 3.62 1.43
CA ARG A 53 1.44 3.96 1.34
C ARG A 53 1.19 5.47 1.39
N PHE A 54 1.85 6.18 2.30
CA PHE A 54 1.73 7.64 2.39
C PHE A 54 2.30 8.33 1.15
N LEU A 55 3.43 7.85 0.63
CA LEU A 55 4.02 8.38 -0.60
C LEU A 55 3.11 8.16 -1.82
N THR A 56 2.55 6.96 -1.96
CA THR A 56 1.60 6.63 -3.03
C THR A 56 0.35 7.49 -2.93
N ALA A 57 -0.17 7.72 -1.72
CA ALA A 57 -1.31 8.61 -1.52
C ALA A 57 -1.01 10.07 -1.88
N ALA A 58 0.14 10.60 -1.46
CA ALA A 58 0.55 11.96 -1.80
C ALA A 58 0.74 12.13 -3.32
N PHE A 59 1.43 11.17 -3.94
CA PHE A 59 1.63 11.15 -5.39
C PHE A 59 0.29 11.07 -6.15
N ALA A 60 -0.64 10.28 -5.64
CA ALA A 60 -1.98 10.20 -6.19
C ALA A 60 -2.69 11.55 -6.18
N MET A 61 -2.68 12.24 -5.04
CA MET A 61 -3.30 13.56 -4.90
C MET A 61 -2.69 14.58 -5.86
N SER A 62 -1.37 14.58 -6.03
CA SER A 62 -0.68 15.48 -6.96
C SER A 62 -1.08 15.24 -8.41
N ILE A 63 -1.13 13.97 -8.84
CA ILE A 63 -1.56 13.64 -10.21
C ILE A 63 -3.02 14.00 -10.44
N GLN A 64 -3.89 13.70 -9.47
CA GLN A 64 -5.32 14.00 -9.59
C GLN A 64 -5.57 15.52 -9.66
N SER A 65 -4.84 16.29 -8.86
CA SER A 65 -4.85 17.76 -8.92
C SER A 65 -4.38 18.29 -10.28
N ALA A 66 -3.27 17.75 -10.81
CA ALA A 66 -2.77 18.12 -12.13
C ALA A 66 -3.78 17.80 -13.24
N LEU A 67 -4.37 16.59 -13.22
CA LEU A 67 -5.39 16.18 -14.19
C LEU A 67 -6.63 17.07 -14.13
N LEU A 68 -7.06 17.47 -12.93
CA LEU A 68 -8.18 18.40 -12.77
C LEU A 68 -7.89 19.78 -13.38
N ASN A 69 -6.68 20.29 -13.21
CA ASN A 69 -6.27 21.55 -13.84
C ASN A 69 -6.29 21.45 -15.38
N PHE A 70 -5.72 20.37 -15.93
CA PHE A 70 -5.77 20.12 -17.38
C PHE A 70 -7.20 19.97 -17.89
N TYR A 71 -8.05 19.28 -17.14
CA TYR A 71 -9.47 19.14 -17.45
C TYR A 71 -10.17 20.49 -17.58
N ASN A 72 -10.01 21.36 -16.58
CA ASN A 72 -10.64 22.68 -16.54
C ASN A 72 -10.18 23.60 -17.68
N GLN A 73 -8.93 23.44 -18.14
CA GLN A 73 -8.40 24.20 -19.28
C GLN A 73 -8.96 23.68 -20.61
N THR A 74 -8.93 22.37 -20.82
CA THR A 74 -9.21 21.75 -22.13
C THR A 74 -10.70 21.57 -22.42
N ILE A 75 -11.56 21.44 -21.40
CA ILE A 75 -12.99 21.19 -21.61
C ILE A 75 -13.70 22.34 -22.33
N LYS A 76 -13.20 23.57 -22.18
CA LYS A 76 -13.75 24.76 -22.85
C LYS A 76 -13.54 24.75 -24.36
N GLU A 77 -12.47 24.11 -24.81
CA GLU A 77 -12.06 24.09 -26.21
C GLU A 77 -12.50 22.81 -26.91
N ASN A 78 -12.41 21.67 -26.22
CA ASN A 78 -12.75 20.38 -26.80
C ASN A 78 -13.30 19.40 -25.76
N THR A 79 -14.61 19.19 -25.82
CA THR A 79 -15.33 18.24 -24.96
C THR A 79 -14.80 16.81 -25.05
N SER A 80 -14.32 16.36 -26.22
CA SER A 80 -13.77 15.01 -26.38
C SER A 80 -12.48 14.81 -25.58
N MET A 81 -11.69 15.88 -25.40
CA MET A 81 -10.45 15.85 -24.62
C MET A 81 -10.74 15.71 -23.13
N GLY A 82 -11.84 16.30 -22.64
CA GLY A 82 -12.31 16.10 -21.27
C GLY A 82 -12.67 14.63 -20.98
N ILE A 83 -13.33 13.96 -21.92
CA ILE A 83 -13.64 12.51 -21.80
C ILE A 83 -12.35 11.68 -21.78
N ALA A 84 -11.36 12.03 -22.61
CA ALA A 84 -10.06 11.35 -22.61
C ALA A 84 -9.31 11.52 -21.27
N ILE A 85 -9.33 12.73 -20.70
CA ILE A 85 -8.73 13.02 -19.39
C ILE A 85 -9.44 12.23 -18.27
N PHE A 86 -10.78 12.14 -18.30
CA PHE A 86 -11.52 11.28 -17.38
C PHE A 86 -11.07 9.81 -17.50
N GLY A 87 -10.94 9.30 -18.72
CA GLY A 87 -10.44 7.94 -18.96
C GLY A 87 -9.05 7.71 -18.35
N LEU A 88 -8.14 8.67 -18.52
CA LEU A 88 -6.80 8.62 -17.91
C LEU A 88 -6.87 8.63 -16.37
N ALA A 89 -7.73 9.47 -15.78
CA ALA A 89 -7.94 9.52 -14.34
C ALA A 89 -8.45 8.18 -13.78
N MET A 90 -9.34 7.51 -14.50
CA MET A 90 -9.86 6.18 -14.12
C MET A 90 -8.79 5.09 -14.21
N ILE A 91 -7.97 5.08 -15.25
CA ILE A 91 -6.83 4.15 -15.37
C ILE A 91 -5.88 4.33 -14.19
N PHE A 92 -5.55 5.57 -13.86
CA PHE A 92 -4.67 5.88 -12.74
C PHE A 92 -5.29 5.48 -11.40
N TRP A 93 -6.59 5.68 -11.22
CA TRP A 93 -7.32 5.20 -10.04
C TRP A 93 -7.24 3.67 -9.88
N VAL A 94 -7.44 2.91 -10.97
CA VAL A 94 -7.31 1.45 -10.94
C VAL A 94 -5.89 1.03 -10.53
N ALA A 95 -4.86 1.68 -11.08
CA ALA A 95 -3.48 1.41 -10.70
C ALA A 95 -3.22 1.65 -9.20
N LEU A 96 -3.77 2.72 -8.63
CA LEU A 96 -3.67 3.00 -7.19
C LEU A 96 -4.33 1.90 -6.35
N VAL A 97 -5.52 1.44 -6.73
CA VAL A 97 -6.21 0.36 -6.00
C VAL A 97 -5.38 -0.92 -6.00
N ILE A 98 -4.73 -1.26 -7.13
CA ILE A 98 -3.86 -2.43 -7.22
C ILE A 98 -2.64 -2.30 -6.28
N ILE A 99 -1.97 -1.14 -6.30
CA ILE A 99 -0.81 -0.87 -5.44
C ILE A 99 -1.20 -0.92 -3.96
N GLU A 100 -2.33 -0.31 -3.60
CA GLU A 100 -2.81 -0.27 -2.22
C GLU A 100 -3.17 -1.68 -1.72
N ARG A 101 -3.89 -2.48 -2.52
CA ARG A 101 -4.22 -3.88 -2.19
C ARG A 101 -2.97 -4.71 -1.96
N ARG A 102 -1.99 -4.63 -2.86
CA ARG A 102 -0.72 -5.36 -2.74
C ARG A 102 0.03 -4.95 -1.47
N THR A 103 0.06 -3.66 -1.18
CA THR A 103 0.78 -3.12 -0.02
C THR A 103 0.11 -3.54 1.29
N ILE A 104 -1.23 -3.52 1.36
CA ILE A 104 -1.99 -4.02 2.52
C ILE A 104 -1.70 -5.50 2.77
N HIS A 105 -1.68 -6.32 1.72
CA HIS A 105 -1.40 -7.74 1.85
C HIS A 105 -0.01 -8.01 2.46
N LEU A 106 1.02 -7.35 1.93
CA LEU A 106 2.40 -7.48 2.43
C LEU A 106 2.54 -6.94 3.86
N PHE A 107 1.88 -5.82 4.15
CA PHE A 107 1.83 -5.23 5.48
C PHE A 107 1.23 -6.21 6.51
N VAL A 108 0.11 -6.85 6.19
CA VAL A 108 -0.55 -7.83 7.07
C VAL A 108 0.30 -9.08 7.26
N ALA A 109 1.05 -9.52 6.24
CA ALA A 109 1.98 -10.64 6.37
C ALA A 109 3.13 -10.33 7.34
N LEU A 110 3.73 -9.14 7.23
CA LEU A 110 4.79 -8.70 8.15
C LEU A 110 4.30 -8.54 9.58
N LEU A 111 3.08 -8.03 9.78
CA LEU A 111 2.50 -7.93 11.12
C LEU A 111 2.34 -9.30 11.80
N GLN A 112 1.88 -10.30 11.05
CA GLN A 112 1.75 -11.66 11.58
C GLN A 112 3.12 -12.25 11.95
N ARG A 113 4.09 -12.12 11.03
CA ARG A 113 5.43 -12.66 11.25
C ARG A 113 6.14 -11.96 12.41
N GLY A 114 6.01 -10.64 12.51
CA GLY A 114 6.54 -9.88 13.63
C GLY A 114 5.96 -10.32 14.97
N ASN A 115 4.65 -10.55 15.04
CA ASN A 115 3.99 -11.06 16.25
C ASN A 115 4.44 -12.48 16.62
N GLU A 116 4.67 -13.35 15.62
CA GLU A 116 5.22 -14.70 15.85
C GLU A 116 6.66 -14.64 16.39
N LEU A 117 7.51 -13.77 15.82
CA LEU A 117 8.88 -13.56 16.29
C LEU A 117 8.93 -12.99 17.71
N GLU A 118 8.04 -12.06 18.06
CA GLU A 118 7.94 -11.55 19.44
C GLU A 118 7.54 -12.63 20.44
N PHE A 119 6.65 -13.53 20.03
CA PHE A 119 6.28 -14.69 20.83
C PHE A 119 7.47 -15.65 21.01
N GLN A 120 8.21 -15.97 19.93
CA GLN A 120 9.39 -16.83 19.98
C GLN A 120 10.55 -16.24 20.80
N LEU A 121 10.74 -14.92 20.75
CA LEU A 121 11.74 -14.21 21.53
C LEU A 121 11.34 -14.01 23.00
N GLY A 122 10.14 -14.44 23.40
CA GLY A 122 9.64 -14.30 24.77
C GLY A 122 9.45 -12.84 25.17
N ILE A 123 9.04 -11.96 24.24
CA ILE A 123 8.77 -10.55 24.49
C ILE A 123 7.25 -10.39 24.69
N PRO A 124 6.72 -10.55 25.93
CA PRO A 124 5.32 -10.30 26.19
C PRO A 124 5.01 -8.82 25.93
N ASN A 125 3.98 -8.53 25.16
CA ASN A 125 3.56 -7.17 24.77
C ASN A 125 4.55 -6.40 23.90
N GLY A 126 5.19 -7.05 22.93
CA GLY A 126 6.02 -6.38 21.93
C GLY A 126 5.26 -5.40 21.02
N PHE A 127 5.99 -4.74 20.13
CA PHE A 127 5.45 -3.73 19.21
C PHE A 127 4.39 -4.33 18.28
N PHE A 128 4.72 -5.46 17.64
CA PHE A 128 3.82 -6.16 16.74
C PHE A 128 2.66 -6.81 17.47
N HIS A 129 2.86 -7.29 18.70
CA HIS A 129 1.79 -7.82 19.53
C HIS A 129 0.76 -6.75 19.88
N ARG A 130 1.20 -5.58 20.35
CA ARG A 130 0.29 -4.44 20.63
C ARG A 130 -0.43 -3.98 19.38
N ILE A 131 0.29 -3.90 18.27
CA ILE A 131 -0.32 -3.56 16.98
C ILE A 131 -1.29 -4.64 16.53
N ALA A 132 -0.97 -5.92 16.71
CA ALA A 132 -1.82 -7.03 16.32
C ALA A 132 -3.04 -7.16 17.23
N GLU A 133 -2.95 -6.79 18.50
CA GLU A 133 -4.06 -6.75 19.47
C GLU A 133 -5.00 -5.58 19.17
N ILE A 134 -4.43 -4.42 18.84
CA ILE A 134 -5.18 -3.33 18.24
C ILE A 134 -5.77 -3.83 16.92
N SER A 135 -5.12 -4.68 16.13
CA SER A 135 -5.71 -5.21 14.89
C SER A 135 -6.82 -6.23 15.18
N PRO A 136 -8.03 -6.13 14.59
CA PRO A 136 -9.14 -6.98 14.97
C PRO A 136 -9.06 -8.29 14.17
N ARG A 137 -8.01 -9.09 14.40
CA ARG A 137 -7.89 -10.41 13.79
C ARG A 137 -8.62 -11.51 14.56
N ARG A 138 -9.19 -11.20 15.73
CA ARG A 138 -10.12 -12.08 16.44
C ARG A 138 -11.57 -11.71 16.12
N GLY A 139 -12.07 -12.25 15.01
CA GLY A 139 -13.49 -12.63 14.86
C GLY A 139 -14.56 -11.54 14.79
N LYS A 140 -14.25 -10.24 14.85
CA LYS A 140 -15.24 -9.18 14.64
C LYS A 140 -14.85 -8.29 13.46
N ARG A 141 -15.81 -8.15 12.56
CA ARG A 141 -15.71 -7.71 11.16
C ARG A 141 -15.12 -6.31 10.94
N PHE A 142 -14.83 -5.49 11.96
CA PHE A 142 -14.39 -4.10 11.77
C PHE A 142 -13.59 -3.49 12.94
N GLN A 143 -12.56 -2.70 12.57
CA GLN A 143 -11.85 -1.60 13.27
C GLN A 143 -10.85 -1.98 14.37
N PRO A 144 -9.55 -1.52 14.28
CA PRO A 144 -9.07 -0.13 14.19
C PRO A 144 -7.86 0.18 13.25
N PHE A 145 -7.21 -0.79 12.57
CA PHE A 145 -6.29 -0.50 11.42
C PHE A 145 -7.00 0.14 10.19
N VAL A 146 -8.30 0.22 10.37
CA VAL A 146 -9.33 0.79 9.55
C VAL A 146 -9.28 2.33 9.54
N THR A 147 -8.61 3.04 10.46
CA THR A 147 -8.56 4.51 10.39
C THR A 147 -7.74 5.03 9.22
N HIS A 148 -6.49 4.59 9.04
CA HIS A 148 -5.67 5.03 7.89
C HIS A 148 -6.15 4.43 6.57
N THR A 149 -6.52 3.14 6.57
CA THR A 149 -7.01 2.49 5.34
C THR A 149 -8.37 3.05 4.93
N ARG A 150 -9.31 3.33 5.85
CA ARG A 150 -10.55 4.02 5.50
C ARG A 150 -10.32 5.48 5.15
N GLY A 151 -9.39 6.17 5.82
CA GLY A 151 -9.03 7.54 5.46
C GLY A 151 -8.59 7.62 4.00
N LEU A 152 -7.64 6.77 3.59
CA LEU A 152 -7.21 6.67 2.20
C LEU A 152 -8.34 6.23 1.27
N THR A 153 -9.13 5.23 1.68
CA THR A 153 -10.28 4.76 0.88
C THR A 153 -11.32 5.88 0.67
N LEU A 154 -11.58 6.69 1.69
CA LEU A 154 -12.53 7.80 1.64
C LEU A 154 -12.02 8.90 0.72
N VAL A 155 -10.72 9.21 0.77
CA VAL A 155 -10.09 10.13 -0.19
C VAL A 155 -10.22 9.60 -1.61
N TYR A 156 -9.89 8.33 -1.86
CA TYR A 156 -10.03 7.73 -3.18
C TYR A 156 -11.49 7.69 -3.68
N PHE A 157 -12.43 7.42 -2.77
CA PHE A 157 -13.86 7.46 -3.09
C PHE A 157 -14.31 8.86 -3.48
N GLY A 158 -13.90 9.89 -2.73
CA GLY A 158 -14.19 11.28 -3.04
C GLY A 158 -13.65 11.69 -4.41
N ILE A 159 -12.45 11.25 -4.78
CA ILE A 159 -11.84 11.50 -6.10
C ILE A 159 -12.68 10.86 -7.22
N ILE A 160 -13.15 9.62 -7.06
CA ILE A 160 -14.02 8.98 -8.06
C ILE A 160 -15.33 9.75 -8.21
N VAL A 161 -15.98 10.09 -7.10
CA VAL A 161 -17.25 10.82 -7.11
C VAL A 161 -17.08 12.16 -7.83
N LEU A 162 -15.99 12.87 -7.57
CA LEU A 162 -15.63 14.10 -8.27
C LEU A 162 -15.52 13.87 -9.79
N TRP A 163 -14.75 12.88 -10.23
CA TRP A 163 -14.58 12.60 -11.66
C TRP A 163 -15.88 12.19 -12.35
N ILE A 164 -16.71 11.37 -11.69
CA ILE A 164 -18.03 10.99 -12.22
C ILE A 164 -18.92 12.23 -12.37
N ALA A 165 -18.95 13.11 -11.36
CA ALA A 165 -19.73 14.34 -11.42
C ALA A 165 -19.26 15.25 -12.57
N LEU A 166 -17.95 15.41 -12.75
CA LEU A 166 -17.37 16.18 -13.85
C LEU A 166 -17.76 15.59 -15.21
N LEU A 167 -17.68 14.26 -15.37
CA LEU A 167 -18.12 13.60 -16.59
C LEU A 167 -19.60 13.86 -16.89
N VAL A 168 -20.47 13.74 -15.90
CA VAL A 168 -21.92 14.00 -16.05
C VAL A 168 -22.16 15.43 -16.51
N VAL A 169 -21.53 16.42 -15.87
CA VAL A 169 -21.64 17.84 -16.26
C VAL A 169 -21.21 18.03 -17.71
N THR A 170 -20.11 17.41 -18.11
CA THR A 170 -19.60 17.52 -19.48
C THR A 170 -20.50 16.86 -20.51
N LEU A 171 -21.16 15.74 -20.17
CA LEU A 171 -22.12 15.10 -21.06
C LEU A 171 -23.39 15.96 -21.24
N ILE A 172 -23.85 16.62 -20.18
CA ILE A 172 -24.99 17.54 -20.24
C ILE A 172 -24.67 18.77 -21.11
N GLN A 173 -23.48 19.37 -20.94
CA GLN A 173 -23.06 20.54 -21.73
C GLN A 173 -22.88 20.25 -23.23
N LYS A 174 -22.73 18.98 -23.61
CA LYS A 174 -22.58 18.57 -25.01
C LYS A 174 -23.94 18.44 -25.74
N GLN A 175 -25.04 18.27 -25.00
CA GLN A 175 -26.40 18.22 -25.54
C GLN A 175 -26.93 19.63 -25.81
#